data_AF-H8YWE4-F1
#
_entry.id   AF-H8YWE4-F1
#
_cell.length_a   1.000
_cell.length_b   1.000
_cell.length_c   1.000
_cell.angle_alpha   90.00
_cell.angle_beta   90.00
_cell.angle_gamma   90.00
#
_symmetry.space_group_name_H-M   'P 1'
#
loop_
_entity.id
_entity.type
_entity.pdbx_description
1 polymer ?
#
loop_
_entity_poly.entity_id
_entity_poly.type
_entity_poly.pdbx_seq_one_letter_code
_entity_poly.pdbx_strand_id
1 'polypeptide(L)'
;MHRDQRIPWHKLLGQALADALSGLPYQVSTEEELALRSQRLDVLIIEQGQSAQATSRPAEDCPDGLEDLTKHNLLSFKAADEPFSAWSAEELLSHSVTYRKVASLRALRERQSDPDQPLEEPKEHYRLLPAKDFRCYAIATRFPRQLVKQLRPGSCQKPRKRESIACALAPATCAWSSSTSSTPHPRNAPWGLFATDE
;
A
#
# COMPACT_ATOMS: atom_id res chain seq x y z
N MET A 1 -28.63 18.03 12.90
CA MET A 1 -27.69 17.67 11.81
C MET A 1 -26.72 16.63 12.35
N HIS A 2 -27.01 15.34 12.19
CA HIS A 2 -26.04 14.30 12.50
C HIS A 2 -24.96 14.34 11.43
N ARG A 3 -23.72 14.70 11.80
CA ARG A 3 -22.57 14.36 10.97
C ARG A 3 -22.55 12.84 10.93
N ASP A 4 -22.82 12.25 9.77
CA ASP A 4 -22.46 10.87 9.48
C ASP A 4 -20.99 10.69 9.88
N GLN A 5 -20.75 10.06 11.02
CA GLN A 5 -19.41 9.66 11.42
C GLN A 5 -19.05 8.48 10.51
N ARG A 6 -18.56 8.78 9.31
CA ARG A 6 -17.96 7.78 8.43
C ARG A 6 -16.86 7.09 9.23
N ILE A 7 -16.95 5.76 9.32
CA ILE A 7 -15.96 4.94 10.01
C ILE A 7 -14.58 5.24 9.39
N PRO A 8 -13.54 5.53 10.19
CA PRO A 8 -12.22 5.91 9.67
C PRO A 8 -11.45 4.66 9.22
N TRP A 9 -11.95 3.97 8.20
CA TRP A 9 -11.46 2.66 7.75
C TRP A 9 -9.95 2.64 7.48
N HIS A 10 -9.38 3.68 6.86
CA HIS A 10 -7.94 3.77 6.61
C HIS A 10 -7.11 3.82 7.89
N LYS A 11 -7.59 4.51 8.92
CA LYS A 11 -6.91 4.57 10.22
C LYS A 11 -6.95 3.22 10.93
N LEU A 12 -8.12 2.56 10.91
CA LEU A 12 -8.31 1.24 11.50
C LEU A 12 -7.46 0.17 10.79
N LEU A 13 -7.42 0.22 9.45
CA LEU A 13 -6.56 -0.65 8.66
C LEU A 13 -5.08 -0.39 8.93
N GLY A 14 -4.66 0.88 8.99
CA GLY A 14 -3.28 1.23 9.33
C GLY A 14 -2.85 0.66 10.67
N GLN A 15 -3.72 0.72 11.68
CA GLN A 15 -3.48 0.11 13.00
C GLN A 15 -3.40 -1.42 12.91
N ALA A 16 -4.37 -2.06 12.25
CA ALA A 16 -4.38 -3.51 12.11
C ALA A 16 -3.15 -4.04 11.33
N LEU A 17 -2.68 -3.29 10.31
CA LEU A 17 -1.46 -3.62 9.58
C LEU A 17 -0.20 -3.39 10.41
N ALA A 18 -0.14 -2.32 11.20
CA ALA A 18 0.98 -2.08 12.11
C ALA A 18 1.12 -3.21 13.12
N ASP A 19 0.00 -3.69 13.68
CA ASP A 19 -0.02 -4.83 14.59
C ASP A 19 0.37 -6.13 13.88
N ALA A 20 -0.17 -6.37 12.68
CA ALA A 20 0.14 -7.59 11.90
C ALA A 20 1.61 -7.65 11.42
N LEU A 21 2.22 -6.50 11.15
CA LEU A 21 3.63 -6.38 10.79
C LEU A 21 4.55 -6.23 12.00
N SER A 22 4.03 -6.29 13.22
CA SER A 22 4.82 -6.19 14.43
C SER A 22 5.87 -7.31 14.52
N GLY A 23 7.12 -6.93 14.76
CA GLY A 23 8.28 -7.83 14.76
C GLY A 23 8.90 -8.07 13.38
N LEU A 24 8.29 -7.60 12.29
CA LEU A 24 8.92 -7.51 10.96
C LEU A 24 9.63 -6.16 10.80
N PRO A 25 10.57 -6.00 9.84
CA PRO A 25 11.32 -4.77 9.64
C PRO A 25 10.48 -3.68 8.94
N TYR A 26 9.17 -3.61 9.16
CA TYR A 26 8.28 -2.69 8.46
C TYR A 26 7.58 -1.74 9.44
N GLN A 27 7.42 -0.49 9.00
CA GLN A 27 6.65 0.54 9.68
C GLN A 27 5.49 0.95 8.78
N VAL A 28 4.32 1.18 9.38
CA VAL A 28 3.10 1.59 8.67
C VAL A 28 2.76 3.01 9.07
N SER A 29 2.61 3.89 8.09
CA SER A 29 2.13 5.26 8.26
C SER A 29 0.91 5.49 7.38
N THR A 30 -0.04 6.29 7.88
CA THR A 30 -1.09 6.88 7.04
C THR A 30 -0.47 7.96 6.17
N GLU A 31 -1.06 8.20 4.99
CA GLU A 31 -0.58 9.17 3.98
C GLU A 31 0.12 10.40 4.55
N GLU A 32 1.24 10.74 3.92
CA GLU A 32 1.98 11.96 4.18
C GLU A 32 1.51 13.07 3.24
N GLU A 33 1.30 14.28 3.76
CA GLU A 33 0.83 15.41 2.96
C GLU A 33 1.91 15.86 1.96
N LEU A 34 1.79 15.43 0.70
CA LEU A 34 2.77 15.71 -0.35
C LEU A 34 2.46 16.99 -1.16
N ALA A 35 1.35 17.69 -0.88
CA ALA A 35 0.92 18.88 -1.60
C ALA A 35 0.45 20.01 -0.67
N LEU A 36 0.42 21.26 -1.18
CA LEU A 36 -0.15 22.42 -0.47
C LEU A 36 -1.67 22.28 -0.21
N ARG A 37 -2.32 21.31 -0.85
CA ARG A 37 -3.73 20.98 -0.69
C ARG A 37 -3.84 19.48 -0.43
N SER A 38 -4.42 19.13 0.71
CA SER A 38 -4.72 17.75 1.12
C SER A 38 -5.44 16.98 0.05
N GLN A 39 -4.66 16.22 -0.72
CA GLN A 39 -5.17 15.14 -1.55
C GLN A 39 -5.38 14.02 -0.54
N ARG A 40 -6.56 13.94 0.09
CA ARG A 40 -6.91 12.90 1.07
C ARG A 40 -6.98 11.54 0.35
N LEU A 41 -5.84 11.01 -0.06
CA LEU A 41 -5.77 9.74 -0.73
C LEU A 41 -5.78 8.65 0.34
N ASP A 42 -6.61 7.66 0.08
CA ASP A 42 -6.79 6.50 0.93
C ASP A 42 -5.61 5.54 0.77
N VAL A 43 -4.40 6.00 1.11
CA VAL A 43 -3.12 5.32 0.91
C VAL A 43 -2.39 5.16 2.23
N LEU A 44 -1.90 3.95 2.47
CA LEU A 44 -0.96 3.62 3.53
C LEU A 44 0.44 3.48 2.93
N ILE A 45 1.43 4.02 3.62
CA ILE A 45 2.84 3.87 3.29
C ILE A 45 3.43 2.82 4.24
N ILE A 46 4.04 1.78 3.69
CA ILE A 46 4.74 0.74 4.42
C ILE A 46 6.21 0.81 4.05
N GLU A 47 7.03 1.27 4.98
CA GLU A 47 8.47 1.46 4.79
C GLU A 47 9.25 0.38 5.55
N GLN A 48 10.30 -0.15 4.92
CA GLN A 48 11.24 -1.01 5.61
C GLN A 48 12.11 -0.15 6.55
N GLY A 49 11.97 -0.34 7.86
CA GLY A 49 12.76 0.36 8.87
C GLY A 49 14.21 -0.13 8.93
N GLN A 50 15.11 0.71 9.45
CA GLN A 50 16.54 0.39 9.63
C GLN A 50 16.83 -0.49 10.87
N SER A 51 15.80 -1.07 11.51
CA SER A 51 15.95 -1.66 12.85
C SER A 51 16.94 -2.84 12.87
N ALA A 52 18.03 -2.67 13.60
CA ALA A 52 18.98 -3.72 13.96
C ALA A 52 18.38 -4.81 14.88
N GLN A 53 17.15 -4.61 15.36
CA GLN A 53 16.39 -5.53 16.23
C GLN A 53 15.24 -6.25 15.51
N ALA A 54 15.19 -6.21 14.16
CA ALA A 54 14.23 -7.03 13.43
C ALA A 54 14.47 -8.52 13.74
N THR A 55 13.67 -9.06 14.66
CA THR A 55 13.58 -10.50 14.86
C THR A 55 13.13 -11.09 13.54
N SER A 56 13.95 -11.93 12.93
CA SER A 56 13.66 -12.55 11.63
C SER A 56 12.47 -13.52 11.77
N ARG A 57 11.25 -12.99 11.83
CA ARG A 57 10.06 -13.79 11.53
C ARG A 57 10.18 -14.25 10.08
N PRO A 58 9.93 -15.53 9.80
CA PRO A 58 9.96 -16.02 8.43
C PRO A 58 8.90 -15.30 7.59
N ALA A 59 9.12 -15.17 6.28
CA ALA A 59 8.25 -14.43 5.38
C ALA A 59 6.79 -14.92 5.36
N GLU A 60 6.56 -16.15 5.84
CA GLU A 60 5.25 -16.77 6.05
C GLU A 60 4.40 -16.12 7.15
N ASP A 61 5.00 -15.31 8.03
CA ASP A 61 4.28 -14.46 9.00
C ASP A 61 3.79 -13.13 8.41
N CYS A 62 4.13 -12.82 7.15
CA CYS A 62 3.61 -11.64 6.46
C CYS A 62 2.13 -11.80 6.12
N PRO A 63 1.32 -10.73 6.18
CA PRO A 63 -0.07 -10.80 5.76
C PRO A 63 -0.26 -11.31 4.32
N ASP A 64 -1.33 -12.05 4.10
CA ASP A 64 -1.62 -12.73 2.82
C ASP A 64 -1.73 -11.74 1.64
N GLY A 65 -0.90 -11.88 0.62
CA GLY A 65 -0.85 -10.93 -0.51
C GLY A 65 0.13 -9.76 -0.33
N LEU A 66 0.83 -9.67 0.82
CA LEU A 66 1.94 -8.75 1.06
C LEU A 66 3.30 -9.47 1.12
N GLU A 67 3.43 -10.68 0.58
CA GLU A 67 4.66 -11.48 0.72
C GLU A 67 5.89 -10.93 -0.02
N ASP A 68 5.68 -10.04 -1.01
CA ASP A 68 6.76 -9.40 -1.81
C ASP A 68 6.97 -7.91 -1.45
N LEU A 69 6.77 -7.55 -0.16
CA LEU A 69 7.07 -6.18 0.30
C LEU A 69 8.54 -5.83 0.02
N THR A 70 8.74 -4.59 -0.42
CA THR A 70 10.05 -3.99 -0.70
C THR A 70 10.33 -2.86 0.30
N LYS A 71 11.37 -2.04 0.07
CA LYS A 71 11.71 -0.93 0.97
C LYS A 71 10.61 0.10 1.11
N HIS A 72 9.85 0.33 0.04
CA HIS A 72 8.79 1.31 0.00
C HIS A 72 7.54 0.71 -0.64
N ASN A 73 6.42 0.71 0.06
CA ASN A 73 5.20 0.11 -0.46
C ASN A 73 4.03 1.05 -0.21
N LEU A 74 3.23 1.26 -1.24
CA LEU A 74 2.01 2.04 -1.13
C LEU A 74 0.82 1.11 -1.25
N LEU A 75 -0.15 1.27 -0.37
CA LEU A 75 -1.32 0.42 -0.32
C LEU A 75 -2.56 1.28 -0.32
N SER A 76 -3.42 1.13 -1.33
CA SER A 76 -4.78 1.69 -1.28
C SER A 76 -5.76 0.64 -0.75
N PHE A 77 -6.68 1.07 0.11
CA PHE A 77 -7.74 0.22 0.62
C PHE A 77 -9.11 0.71 0.17
N LYS A 78 -10.01 -0.23 -0.12
CA LYS A 78 -11.40 0.05 -0.45
C LYS A 78 -12.33 -0.89 0.32
N ALA A 79 -13.22 -0.26 1.10
CA ALA A 79 -14.25 -0.95 1.86
C ALA A 79 -15.39 -1.45 0.94
N ALA A 80 -16.37 -2.16 1.48
CA ALA A 80 -17.37 -2.87 0.67
C ALA A 80 -18.32 -1.93 -0.11
N ASP A 81 -18.56 -0.73 0.42
CA ASP A 81 -19.36 0.30 -0.21
C ASP A 81 -18.57 1.13 -1.25
N GLU A 82 -17.25 0.92 -1.35
CA GLU A 82 -16.38 1.65 -2.27
C GLU A 82 -15.69 0.70 -3.27
N PRO A 83 -15.96 0.79 -4.58
CA PRO A 83 -15.28 -0.07 -5.55
C PRO A 83 -13.86 0.44 -5.84
N PHE A 84 -12.89 -0.48 -5.92
CA PHE A 84 -11.58 -0.17 -6.50
C PHE A 84 -11.70 -0.03 -8.02
N SER A 85 -11.57 1.20 -8.53
CA SER A 85 -11.82 1.58 -9.93
C SER A 85 -10.52 1.82 -10.72
N ALA A 86 -10.64 2.01 -12.04
CA ALA A 86 -9.49 2.40 -12.87
C ALA A 86 -8.92 3.75 -12.44
N TRP A 87 -9.80 4.70 -12.09
CA TRP A 87 -9.40 5.99 -11.53
C TRP A 87 -8.61 5.82 -10.21
N SER A 88 -9.09 4.97 -9.30
CA SER A 88 -8.37 4.68 -8.05
C SER A 88 -6.99 4.07 -8.27
N ALA A 89 -6.83 3.26 -9.32
CA ALA A 89 -5.53 2.73 -9.73
C ALA A 89 -4.60 3.81 -10.28
N GLU A 90 -5.12 4.73 -11.11
CA GLU A 90 -4.36 5.88 -11.62
C GLU A 90 -3.91 6.83 -10.49
N GLU A 91 -4.78 7.07 -9.51
CA GLU A 91 -4.47 7.86 -8.31
C GLU A 91 -3.33 7.22 -7.50
N LEU A 92 -3.42 5.92 -7.20
CA LEU A 92 -2.37 5.19 -6.49
C LEU A 92 -1.03 5.25 -7.24
N LEU A 93 -1.06 5.04 -8.57
CA LEU A 93 0.15 5.10 -9.39
C LEU A 93 0.76 6.50 -9.40
N SER A 94 -0.06 7.54 -9.60
CA SER A 94 0.38 8.94 -9.56
C SER A 94 1.02 9.29 -8.22
N HIS A 95 0.39 8.87 -7.12
CA HIS A 95 0.93 9.07 -5.78
C HIS A 95 2.25 8.31 -5.60
N SER A 96 2.38 7.08 -6.11
CA SER A 96 3.63 6.31 -6.02
C SER A 96 4.82 7.00 -6.70
N VAL A 97 4.58 7.68 -7.83
CA VAL A 97 5.62 8.45 -8.53
C VAL A 97 6.03 9.66 -7.68
N THR A 98 5.05 10.37 -7.12
CA THR A 98 5.29 11.54 -6.27
C THR A 98 6.04 11.15 -5.01
N TYR A 99 5.57 10.14 -4.31
CA TYR A 99 6.22 9.60 -3.12
C TYR A 99 7.65 9.12 -3.41
N ARG A 100 7.92 8.46 -4.56
CA ARG A 100 9.29 8.06 -4.92
C ARG A 100 10.24 9.24 -5.05
N LYS A 101 9.78 10.39 -5.55
CA LYS A 101 10.59 11.62 -5.59
C LYS A 101 10.91 12.08 -4.16
N VAL A 102 9.88 12.19 -3.32
CA VAL A 102 10.02 12.62 -1.92
C VAL A 102 10.95 11.69 -1.12
N ALA A 103 10.77 10.37 -1.23
CA ALA A 103 11.66 9.38 -0.61
C ALA A 103 13.11 9.52 -1.10
N SER A 104 13.32 9.83 -2.38
CA SER A 104 14.65 10.08 -2.92
C SER A 104 15.29 11.36 -2.38
N LEU A 105 14.50 12.41 -2.17
CA LEU A 105 14.95 13.65 -1.53
C LEU A 105 15.32 13.45 -0.07
N ARG A 106 14.53 12.69 0.69
CA ARG A 106 14.86 12.32 2.08
C ARG A 106 16.17 11.54 2.17
N ALA A 107 16.32 10.52 1.33
CA ALA A 107 17.55 9.72 1.27
C ALA A 107 18.77 10.55 0.85
N LEU A 108 18.59 11.61 0.06
CA LEU A 108 19.66 12.56 -0.26
C LEU A 108 20.00 13.44 0.96
N ARG A 109 18.99 13.94 1.67
CA ARG A 109 19.17 14.76 2.89
C ARG A 109 19.85 13.99 4.02
N GLU A 110 19.50 12.73 4.25
CA GLU A 110 20.17 11.88 5.26
C GLU A 110 21.68 11.73 5.02
N ARG A 111 22.12 11.89 3.76
CA ARG A 111 23.54 11.90 3.39
C ARG A 111 24.20 13.27 3.54
N GLN A 112 23.39 14.33 3.64
CA GLN A 112 23.84 15.70 3.85
C GLN A 112 23.87 16.00 5.35
N SER A 113 24.95 16.60 5.83
CA SER A 113 25.25 16.71 7.26
C SER A 113 24.40 17.73 8.04
N ASP A 114 23.46 18.44 7.41
CA ASP A 114 22.66 19.50 8.03
C ASP A 114 21.19 19.08 8.19
N PRO A 115 20.78 18.65 9.41
CA PRO A 115 19.44 18.15 9.68
C PRO A 115 18.39 19.24 9.88
N ASP A 116 18.71 20.54 9.86
CA ASP A 116 17.74 21.61 10.17
C ASP A 116 17.21 22.38 8.94
N GLN A 117 17.76 22.18 7.74
CA GLN A 117 17.23 22.82 6.53
C GLN A 117 15.88 22.21 6.06
N PRO A 118 14.91 23.02 5.61
CA PRO A 118 13.70 22.52 4.95
C PRO A 118 14.03 21.58 3.78
N LEU A 119 13.17 20.57 3.51
CA LEU A 119 13.26 19.74 2.31
C LEU A 119 12.91 20.60 1.08
N GLU A 120 13.90 21.26 0.49
CA GLU A 120 13.76 21.92 -0.80
C GLU A 120 14.16 20.97 -1.92
N GLU A 121 13.46 21.05 -3.05
CA GLU A 121 13.87 20.32 -4.24
C GLU A 121 15.21 20.89 -4.73
N PRO A 122 16.26 20.07 -4.92
CA PRO A 122 17.55 20.55 -5.38
C PRO A 122 17.41 21.26 -6.72
N LYS A 123 18.15 22.36 -6.90
CA LYS A 123 18.20 23.10 -8.17
C LYS A 123 18.76 22.25 -9.32
N GLU A 124 19.58 21.27 -8.98
CA GLU A 124 20.20 20.32 -9.90
C GLU A 124 19.41 19.00 -9.95
N HIS A 125 19.51 18.27 -11.06
CA HIS A 125 18.91 16.94 -11.16
C HIS A 125 19.45 15.98 -10.10
N TYR A 126 18.55 15.32 -9.37
CA TYR A 126 18.90 14.27 -8.42
C TYR A 126 18.50 12.89 -8.93
N ARG A 127 19.21 11.87 -8.44
CA ARG A 127 18.94 10.49 -8.82
C ARG A 127 17.78 9.94 -7.99
N LEU A 128 16.74 9.47 -8.67
CA LEU A 128 15.67 8.71 -8.03
C LEU A 128 16.18 7.39 -7.47
N LEU A 129 15.68 7.00 -6.29
CA LEU A 129 15.85 5.66 -5.73
C LEU A 129 15.42 4.58 -6.76
N PRO A 130 16.02 3.39 -6.76
CA PRO A 130 15.72 2.36 -7.75
C PRO A 130 14.23 1.99 -7.79
N ALA A 131 13.64 1.84 -8.99
CA ALA A 131 12.23 1.47 -9.11
C ALA A 131 11.88 0.13 -8.46
N LYS A 132 12.85 -0.80 -8.39
CA LYS A 132 12.70 -2.11 -7.73
C LYS A 132 12.51 -2.01 -6.21
N ASP A 133 12.84 -0.88 -5.60
CA ASP A 133 12.69 -0.65 -4.16
C ASP A 133 11.25 -0.18 -3.82
N PHE A 134 10.35 -0.09 -4.82
CA PHE A 134 8.97 0.37 -4.69
C PHE A 134 7.95 -0.68 -5.16
N ARG A 135 6.84 -0.81 -4.43
CA ARG A 135 5.67 -1.63 -4.80
C ARG A 135 4.35 -0.89 -4.52
N CYS A 136 3.31 -1.27 -5.26
CA CYS A 136 1.94 -0.78 -5.06
C CYS A 136 1.01 -1.96 -4.77
N TYR A 137 0.09 -1.77 -3.84
CA TYR A 137 -0.89 -2.75 -3.41
C TYR A 137 -2.27 -2.10 -3.42
N ALA A 138 -3.30 -2.88 -3.74
CA ALA A 138 -4.67 -2.43 -3.63
C ALA A 138 -5.50 -3.53 -2.98
N ILE A 139 -6.02 -3.27 -1.78
CA ILE A 139 -6.85 -4.22 -1.06
C ILE A 139 -8.30 -3.77 -1.19
N ALA A 140 -9.16 -4.64 -1.70
CA ALA A 140 -10.58 -4.35 -1.88
C ALA A 140 -11.39 -5.48 -1.26
N THR A 141 -12.29 -5.16 -0.34
CA THR A 141 -13.12 -6.19 0.30
C THR A 141 -14.13 -6.81 -0.67
N ARG A 142 -14.44 -6.13 -1.78
CA ARG A 142 -15.22 -6.66 -2.91
C ARG A 142 -14.38 -6.77 -4.17
N PHE A 143 -14.61 -7.85 -4.91
CA PHE A 143 -13.92 -8.10 -6.16
C PHE A 143 -14.24 -7.00 -7.22
N PRO A 144 -13.23 -6.29 -7.77
CA PRO A 144 -13.44 -5.12 -8.64
C PRO A 144 -13.78 -5.54 -10.08
N ARG A 145 -14.97 -6.10 -10.28
CA ARG A 145 -15.45 -6.65 -11.57
C ARG A 145 -15.33 -5.68 -12.74
N GLN A 146 -15.63 -4.40 -12.51
CA GLN A 146 -15.62 -3.39 -13.56
C GLN A 146 -14.19 -3.08 -14.03
N LEU A 147 -13.25 -2.96 -13.09
CA LEU A 147 -11.84 -2.75 -13.42
C LEU A 147 -11.30 -3.94 -14.20
N VAL A 148 -11.54 -5.16 -13.75
CA VAL A 148 -11.06 -6.38 -14.44
C VAL A 148 -11.55 -6.48 -15.88
N LYS A 149 -12.80 -6.07 -16.17
CA LYS A 149 -13.34 -6.03 -17.53
C LYS A 149 -12.61 -5.05 -18.46
N GLN A 150 -11.99 -4.01 -17.90
CA GLN A 150 -11.25 -3.00 -18.65
C GLN A 150 -9.78 -3.38 -18.85
N LEU A 151 -9.27 -4.35 -18.08
CA LEU A 151 -7.90 -4.83 -18.22
C LEU A 151 -7.74 -5.75 -19.43
N ARG A 152 -6.52 -5.79 -19.98
CA ARG A 152 -6.19 -6.71 -21.07
C ARG A 152 -6.30 -8.15 -20.56
N PRO A 153 -6.74 -9.11 -21.40
CA PRO A 153 -6.69 -10.52 -21.07
C PRO A 153 -5.28 -10.93 -20.62
N GLY A 154 -5.17 -11.66 -19.51
CA GLY A 154 -3.89 -12.07 -18.92
C GLY A 154 -3.24 -11.03 -17.98
N SER A 155 -3.80 -9.82 -17.85
CA SER A 155 -3.32 -8.83 -16.87
C SER A 155 -3.50 -9.28 -15.43
N CYS A 156 -4.46 -10.14 -15.13
CA CYS A 156 -4.68 -10.69 -13.79
C CYS A 156 -4.30 -12.17 -13.74
N GLN A 157 -3.46 -12.52 -12.77
CA GLN A 157 -3.01 -13.88 -12.50
C GLN A 157 -3.53 -14.32 -11.14
N LYS A 158 -3.90 -15.60 -11.03
CA LYS A 158 -4.14 -16.22 -9.72
C LYS A 158 -2.77 -16.39 -9.03
N PRO A 159 -2.54 -15.81 -7.86
CA PRO A 159 -1.31 -15.94 -7.10
C PRO A 159 -1.22 -17.33 -6.45
N ARG A 160 -0.05 -17.56 -5.84
CA ARG A 160 0.34 -18.84 -5.23
C ARG A 160 -0.54 -19.24 -4.05
N LYS A 161 -1.13 -18.28 -3.32
CA LYS A 161 -2.13 -18.52 -2.27
C LYS A 161 -3.54 -18.30 -2.80
N ARG A 162 -4.47 -19.17 -2.40
CA ARG A 162 -5.88 -19.12 -2.81
C ARG A 162 -6.48 -17.82 -2.22
N GLU A 163 -7.06 -16.96 -3.07
CA GLU A 163 -7.85 -15.74 -2.74
C GLU A 163 -7.18 -14.35 -2.87
N SER A 164 -5.87 -14.24 -3.11
CA SER A 164 -5.33 -13.02 -3.73
C SER A 164 -5.49 -13.08 -5.25
N ILE A 165 -5.40 -11.95 -5.96
CA ILE A 165 -5.30 -11.83 -7.41
C ILE A 165 -4.20 -10.82 -7.69
N ALA A 166 -3.12 -11.21 -8.37
CA ALA A 166 -2.10 -10.26 -8.79
C ALA A 166 -2.48 -9.69 -10.15
N CYS A 167 -2.74 -8.38 -10.25
CA CYS A 167 -3.02 -7.73 -11.52
C CYS A 167 -1.87 -6.77 -11.89
N ALA A 168 -1.29 -6.98 -13.06
CA ALA A 168 -0.35 -6.05 -13.66
C ALA A 168 -1.13 -4.85 -14.22
N LEU A 169 -1.04 -3.71 -13.51
CA LEU A 169 -1.50 -2.40 -13.94
C LEU A 169 -0.29 -1.64 -14.47
N ALA A 170 0.10 -1.90 -15.71
CA ALA A 170 1.32 -1.32 -16.29
C ALA A 170 1.42 0.20 -16.03
N PRO A 171 2.57 0.70 -15.52
CA PRO A 171 3.85 0.03 -15.34
C PRO A 171 4.05 -0.68 -13.98
N ALA A 172 3.05 -0.74 -13.10
CA ALA A 172 3.14 -1.30 -11.75
C ALA A 172 2.41 -2.65 -11.61
N THR A 173 2.95 -3.55 -10.80
CA THR A 173 2.21 -4.74 -10.36
C THR A 173 1.42 -4.34 -9.12
N CYS A 174 0.08 -4.43 -9.18
CA CYS A 174 -0.77 -4.27 -8.01
C CYS A 174 -1.26 -5.66 -7.58
N ALA A 175 -0.87 -6.11 -6.39
CA ALA A 175 -1.49 -7.28 -5.80
C ALA A 175 -2.81 -6.87 -5.15
N TRP A 176 -3.86 -7.64 -5.45
CA TRP A 176 -5.18 -7.51 -4.86
C TRP A 176 -5.44 -8.69 -3.94
N SER A 177 -6.09 -8.44 -2.83
CA SER A 177 -6.71 -9.49 -2.02
C SER A 177 -8.19 -9.15 -1.89
N SER A 178 -9.05 -10.09 -2.26
CA SER A 178 -10.50 -9.95 -2.11
C SER A 178 -11.01 -11.05 -1.19
N SER A 179 -11.68 -10.65 -0.11
CA SER A 179 -12.34 -11.56 0.83
C SER A 179 -13.66 -12.07 0.24
N THR A 180 -13.60 -12.91 -0.79
CA THR A 180 -14.81 -13.56 -1.32
C THR A 180 -14.55 -15.03 -1.59
N SER A 181 -14.45 -15.82 -0.52
CA SER A 181 -15.15 -17.11 -0.33
C SER A 181 -14.53 -17.90 0.82
N SER A 182 -15.32 -18.79 1.39
CA SER A 182 -15.08 -19.60 2.58
C SER A 182 -13.94 -20.60 2.41
N THR A 183 -12.72 -20.27 2.86
CA THR A 183 -11.70 -21.29 3.16
C THR A 183 -11.52 -21.43 4.68
N PRO A 184 -11.50 -22.66 5.23
CA PRO A 184 -11.51 -22.91 6.68
C PRO A 184 -10.13 -22.75 7.34
N HIS A 185 -9.13 -22.20 6.65
CA HIS A 185 -7.78 -22.05 7.20
C HIS A 185 -7.65 -20.68 7.91
N PRO A 186 -6.95 -20.58 9.05
CA PRO A 186 -6.68 -19.28 9.66
C PRO A 186 -5.93 -18.40 8.66
N ARG A 187 -6.56 -17.30 8.25
CA ARG A 187 -6.01 -16.33 7.30
C ARG A 187 -5.16 -15.32 8.05
N ASN A 188 -3.96 -15.02 7.56
CA ASN A 188 -3.18 -13.89 8.05
C ASN A 188 -3.57 -12.64 7.25
N ALA A 189 -4.85 -12.27 7.31
CA ALA A 189 -5.43 -11.21 6.49
C ALA A 189 -6.15 -10.20 7.39
N PRO A 190 -5.44 -9.20 7.97
CA PRO A 190 -6.02 -8.26 8.93
C PRO A 190 -7.20 -7.46 8.35
N TRP A 191 -7.22 -7.24 7.03
CA TRP A 191 -8.36 -6.61 6.34
C TRP A 191 -9.63 -7.47 6.28
N GLY A 192 -9.54 -8.77 6.60
CA GLY A 192 -10.72 -9.63 6.76
C GLY A 192 -11.66 -9.15 7.86
N LEU A 193 -11.14 -8.43 8.87
CA LEU A 193 -11.93 -7.77 9.92
C LEU A 193 -12.84 -6.65 9.38
N PHE A 194 -12.53 -6.14 8.19
CA PHE A 194 -13.24 -5.03 7.55
C PHE A 194 -14.09 -5.50 6.37
N ALA A 195 -14.09 -6.80 6.06
CA ALA A 195 -15.00 -7.37 5.09
C ALA A 195 -16.34 -7.58 5.80
N THR A 196 -17.40 -6.95 5.32
CA THR A 196 -18.76 -7.31 5.72
C THR A 196 -19.11 -8.63 5.06
N ASP A 197 -19.59 -9.60 5.83
CA ASP A 197 -20.22 -10.80 5.28
C ASP A 197 -21.36 -10.38 4.33
N GLU A 198 -21.32 -10.83 3.07
CA GLU A 198 -22.47 -10.76 2.15
C GLU A 198 -23.49 -11.84 2.51
#